data_AF-A0AAD7TXS5-F1
#
_entry.id   AF-A0AAD7TXS5-F1
#
_cell.length_a   1.000
_cell.length_b   1.000
_cell.length_c   1.000
_cell.angle_alpha   90.00
_cell.angle_beta   90.00
_cell.angle_gamma   90.00
#
_symmetry.space_group_name_H-M   'P 1'
#
loop_
_entity.id
_entity.type
_entity.pdbx_description
1 polymer ?
#
loop_
_entity_poly.entity_id
_entity_poly.type
_entity_poly.pdbx_seq_one_letter_code
_entity_poly.pdbx_strand_id
1 'polypeptide(L)'
;MSLLANIVGFSLFGLAARIGQLGIQKRPILDNPIGHAISMGTFGFIGYWAYQWDQRATVLLQERRAEIAARREKKEGLAPPSST
;
A
#
# COMPACT_ATOMS: atom_id res chain seq x y z
N MET A 1 -1.54 3.42 -6.35
CA MET A 1 -2.38 2.36 -6.97
C MET A 1 -3.85 2.62 -6.67
N SER A 2 -4.81 2.13 -7.47
CA SER A 2 -6.24 2.31 -7.14
C SER A 2 -6.65 1.47 -5.92
N LEU A 3 -7.70 1.90 -5.22
CA LEU A 3 -8.23 1.17 -4.06
C LEU A 3 -8.69 -0.24 -4.46
N LEU A 4 -9.47 -0.35 -5.53
CA LEU A 4 -9.99 -1.63 -6.02
C LEU A 4 -8.87 -2.59 -6.41
N ALA A 5 -7.81 -2.10 -7.05
CA ALA A 5 -6.67 -2.94 -7.41
C ALA A 5 -5.97 -3.53 -6.17
N ASN A 6 -5.84 -2.75 -5.08
CA ASN A 6 -5.29 -3.26 -3.82
C ASN A 6 -6.20 -4.32 -3.21
N ILE A 7 -7.49 -4.04 -3.07
CA ILE A 7 -8.43 -5.00 -2.48
C ILE A 7 -8.44 -6.30 -3.28
N VAL A 8 -8.62 -6.22 -4.61
CA VAL A 8 -8.68 -7.40 -5.48
C VAL A 8 -7.35 -8.16 -5.47
N GLY A 9 -6.22 -7.45 -5.60
CA GLY A 9 -4.90 -8.07 -5.59
C GLY A 9 -4.62 -8.84 -4.31
N PHE A 10 -4.90 -8.25 -3.15
CA PHE A 10 -4.76 -8.94 -1.87
C PHE A 10 -5.81 -10.04 -1.68
N SER A 11 -7.06 -9.86 -2.09
CA SER A 11 -8.06 -10.93 -2.04
C SER A 11 -7.63 -12.16 -2.86
N LEU A 12 -7.09 -11.97 -4.06
CA LEU A 12 -6.55 -13.06 -4.89
C LEU A 12 -5.33 -13.72 -4.21
N PHE A 13 -4.48 -12.93 -3.55
CA PHE A 13 -3.40 -13.48 -2.73
C PHE A 13 -3.95 -14.35 -1.59
N GLY A 14 -4.99 -13.89 -0.89
CA GLY A 14 -5.65 -14.69 0.16
C GLY A 14 -6.28 -15.97 -0.38
N LEU A 15 -6.86 -15.93 -1.58
CA LEU A 15 -7.35 -17.14 -2.25
C LEU A 15 -6.20 -18.11 -2.55
N ALA A 16 -5.10 -17.62 -3.11
CA ALA A 16 -3.92 -18.44 -3.40
C ALA A 16 -3.30 -19.03 -2.12
N ALA A 17 -3.25 -18.26 -1.03
CA ALA A 17 -2.79 -18.75 0.27
C ALA A 17 -3.68 -19.89 0.80
N ARG A 18 -5.02 -19.77 0.65
CA ARG A 18 -5.95 -20.84 1.03
C ARG A 18 -5.77 -22.10 0.16
N ILE A 19 -5.62 -21.92 -1.14
CA ILE A 19 -5.34 -23.03 -2.08
C ILE A 19 -4.03 -23.73 -1.72
N GLY A 20 -2.97 -22.96 -1.46
CA GLY A 20 -1.67 -23.48 -1.03
C GLY A 20 -1.76 -24.26 0.28
N GLN A 21 -2.50 -23.73 1.26
CA GLN A 21 -2.77 -24.40 2.54
C GLN A 21 -3.47 -25.76 2.34
N LEU A 22 -4.50 -25.83 1.49
CA LEU A 22 -5.20 -27.08 1.19
C LEU A 22 -4.30 -28.08 0.44
N GLY A 23 -3.48 -27.60 -0.49
CA GLY A 23 -2.49 -28.40 -1.20
C GLY A 23 -1.47 -29.06 -0.26
N ILE A 24 -0.94 -28.30 0.71
CA ILE A 24 -0.02 -28.83 1.74
C ILE A 24 -0.72 -29.90 2.59
N GLN A 25 -1.99 -29.70 2.92
CA GLN A 25 -2.79 -30.66 3.68
C GLN A 25 -3.28 -31.85 2.86
N LYS A 26 -2.94 -31.93 1.56
CA LYS A 26 -3.43 -32.94 0.60
C LYS A 26 -4.97 -33.03 0.57
N ARG A 27 -5.65 -31.90 0.81
CA ARG A 27 -7.11 -31.78 0.73
C ARG A 27 -7.54 -31.29 -0.66
N PRO A 28 -8.79 -31.56 -1.09
CA PRO A 28 -9.31 -31.00 -2.34
C PRO A 28 -9.19 -29.47 -2.34
N ILE A 29 -8.75 -28.90 -3.45
CA ILE A 29 -8.44 -27.46 -3.54
C ILE A 29 -9.69 -26.60 -3.39
N LEU A 30 -10.86 -27.10 -3.78
CA LEU A 30 -12.14 -26.41 -3.63
C LEU A 30 -12.88 -26.81 -2.34
N ASP A 31 -12.19 -27.48 -1.40
CA ASP A 31 -12.77 -27.87 -0.12
C ASP A 31 -13.14 -26.64 0.70
N ASN A 32 -14.38 -26.63 1.22
CA ASN A 32 -14.96 -25.55 2.02
C ASN A 32 -14.90 -24.16 1.31
N PRO A 33 -15.93 -23.81 0.51
CA PRO A 33 -15.98 -22.53 -0.22
C PRO A 33 -16.06 -21.32 0.73
N ILE A 34 -16.63 -21.49 1.93
CA ILE A 34 -16.67 -20.43 2.96
C ILE A 34 -15.24 -20.08 3.42
N GLY A 35 -14.36 -21.08 3.55
CA GLY A 35 -12.96 -20.84 3.89
C GLY A 35 -12.22 -20.01 2.83
N HIS A 36 -12.56 -20.16 1.56
CA HIS A 36 -12.02 -19.34 0.47
C HIS A 36 -12.53 -17.90 0.56
N ALA A 37 -13.83 -17.72 0.76
CA ALA A 37 -14.44 -16.40 0.93
C ALA A 37 -13.87 -15.64 2.15
N ILE A 38 -13.69 -16.33 3.29
CA ILE A 38 -13.06 -15.74 4.48
C ILE A 38 -11.62 -15.34 4.19
N SER A 39 -10.82 -16.20 3.54
CA SER A 39 -9.44 -15.86 3.20
C SER A 39 -9.37 -14.64 2.27
N MET A 40 -10.18 -14.63 1.20
CA MET A 40 -10.28 -13.49 0.29
C MET A 40 -10.70 -12.20 1.00
N GLY A 41 -11.65 -12.28 1.92
CA GLY A 41 -12.15 -11.15 2.69
C GLY A 41 -11.09 -10.60 3.64
N THR A 42 -10.43 -11.48 4.42
CA THR A 42 -9.37 -11.09 5.36
C THR A 42 -8.20 -10.42 4.64
N PHE A 43 -7.69 -11.02 3.56
CA PHE A 43 -6.59 -10.40 2.82
C PHE A 43 -7.06 -9.16 2.05
N GLY A 44 -8.25 -9.16 1.46
CA GLY A 44 -8.83 -7.96 0.84
C GLY A 44 -8.92 -6.78 1.81
N PHE A 45 -9.30 -7.04 3.07
CA PHE A 45 -9.30 -6.04 4.13
C PHE A 45 -7.89 -5.53 4.46
N ILE A 46 -6.88 -6.40 4.47
CA ILE A 46 -5.47 -5.99 4.58
C ILE A 46 -5.08 -5.08 3.40
N GLY A 47 -5.51 -5.40 2.17
CA GLY A 47 -5.28 -4.56 1.00
C GLY A 47 -5.95 -3.19 1.10
N TYR A 48 -7.17 -3.11 1.63
CA TYR A 48 -7.81 -1.84 1.96
C TYR A 48 -6.98 -1.01 2.93
N TRP A 49 -6.48 -1.64 4.01
CA TRP A 49 -5.68 -0.95 5.01
C TRP A 49 -4.33 -0.47 4.45
N ALA A 50 -3.67 -1.29 3.61
CA ALA A 50 -2.45 -0.91 2.91
C ALA A 50 -2.66 0.32 2.01
N TYR A 51 -3.78 0.39 1.28
CA TYR A 51 -4.13 1.57 0.49
C TYR A 51 -4.28 2.82 1.37
N GLN A 52 -4.97 2.72 2.51
CA GLN A 52 -5.14 3.85 3.42
C GLN A 52 -3.79 4.32 4.00
N TRP A 53 -2.88 3.39 4.28
CA TRP A 53 -1.53 3.72 4.71
C TRP A 53 -0.75 4.49 3.63
N ASP A 54 -0.81 4.05 2.38
CA ASP A 54 -0.16 4.69 1.23
C ASP A 54 -0.65 6.13 1.02
N GLN A 55 -1.95 6.37 1.18
CA GLN A 55 -2.53 7.72 1.12
C GLN A 55 -1.93 8.64 2.20
N ARG A 56 -1.85 8.16 3.44
CA ARG A 56 -1.25 8.92 4.55
C ARG A 56 0.24 9.20 4.33
N ALA A 57 0.99 8.20 3.86
CA ALA A 57 2.40 8.34 3.55
C ALA A 57 2.63 9.39 2.44
N THR A 58 1.76 9.40 1.42
CA THR A 58 1.83 10.38 0.33
C THR A 58 1.68 11.81 0.85
N VAL A 59 0.70 12.08 1.72
CA VAL A 59 0.51 13.42 2.31
C VAL A 59 1.75 13.87 3.07
N LEU A 60 2.27 13.02 3.96
CA LEU A 60 3.46 13.32 4.75
C LEU A 60 4.68 13.59 3.84
N LEU A 61 4.85 12.82 2.77
CA LEU A 61 5.94 13.04 1.81
C LEU A 61 5.80 14.37 1.07
N GLN A 62 4.58 14.81 0.74
CA GLN A 62 4.36 16.11 0.11
C GLN A 62 4.67 17.26 1.05
N GLU A 63 4.24 17.17 2.31
CA GLU A 63 4.57 18.16 3.35
C GLU A 63 6.09 18.29 3.54
N ARG A 64 6.81 17.16 3.65
CA ARG A 64 8.27 17.16 3.78
C ARG A 64 8.96 17.74 2.54
N ARG A 65 8.45 17.47 1.34
CA ARG A 65 8.99 18.05 0.10
C ARG A 65 8.80 19.57 0.07
N ALA A 66 7.65 20.08 0.50
CA ALA A 66 7.39 21.52 0.61
C ALA A 66 8.30 22.19 1.65
N GLU A 67 8.50 21.58 2.82
CA GLU A 67 9.44 22.07 3.84
C GLU A 67 10.88 22.17 3.29
N ILE A 68 11.33 21.16 2.54
CA ILE A 68 12.66 21.14 1.94
C ILE A 68 12.80 22.24 0.88
N ALA A 69 11.78 22.44 0.04
CA ALA A 69 11.78 23.50 -0.99
C ALA A 69 11.86 24.90 -0.35
N ALA A 70 11.03 25.20 0.64
CA ALA A 70 11.04 26.49 1.34
C ALA A 70 12.38 26.77 2.04
N ARG A 71 13.03 25.74 2.59
CA ARG A 71 14.40 25.87 3.15
C ARG A 71 15.46 26.16 2.09
N ARG A 72 15.30 25.66 0.86
CA ARG A 72 16.22 25.93 -0.25
C ARG A 72 16.07 27.37 -0.76
N GLU A 73 14.85 27.82 -0.99
CA GLU A 73 14.56 29.22 -1.37
C GLU A 73 15.12 30.21 -0.34
N LYS A 74 14.96 29.93 0.96
CA LYS A 74 15.51 30.77 2.02
C LYS A 74 17.04 30.81 2.03
N LYS A 75 17.71 29.73 1.61
CA LYS A 75 19.18 29.70 1.51
C LYS A 75 19.67 30.46 0.28
N GLU A 76 18.97 30.35 -0.85
CA GLU A 76 19.32 31.05 -2.10
C GLU A 76 19.07 32.55 -1.99
N GLY A 77 17.99 32.98 -1.30
CA GLY A 77 17.73 34.39 -1.00
C GLY A 77 18.68 35.03 0.04
N LEU A 78 19.48 34.22 0.73
CA LEU A 78 20.50 34.68 1.69
C LEU A 78 21.91 34.76 1.06
N ALA A 79 22.07 34.37 -0.21
CA ALA A 79 23.31 34.64 -0.94
C ALA A 79 23.38 36.15 -1.20
N PRO A 80 24.35 36.89 -0.62
CA PRO A 80 24.48 38.31 -0.89
C PRO A 80 24.68 38.53 -2.40
N PRO A 81 24.14 39.62 -2.99
CA PRO A 81 24.42 39.95 -4.37
C PRO A 81 25.94 40.01 -4.52
N SER A 82 26.50 39.19 -5.40
CA SER A 82 27.90 39.29 -5.78
C SER A 82 28.11 40.67 -6.40
N SER A 83 28.61 41.59 -5.58
CA SER A 83 29.04 42.92 -5.98
C SER A 83 30.25 42.78 -6.89
N THR A 84 30.01 42.80 -8.20
CA THR A 84 30.98 43.27 -9.21
C THR A 84 30.64 44.70 -9.59
#